data_AF-A0A376TFG4-F1
#
_entry.id   AF-A0A376TFG4-F1
#
_cell.length_a   1.000
_cell.length_b   1.000
_cell.length_c   1.000
_cell.angle_alpha   90.00
_cell.angle_beta   90.00
_cell.angle_gamma   90.00
#
_symmetry.space_group_name_H-M   'P 1'
#
loop_
_entity.id
_entity.type
_entity.pdbx_description
1 polymer ?
#
loop_
_entity_poly.entity_id
_entity_poly.type
_entity_poly.pdbx_seq_one_letter_code
_entity_poly.pdbx_strand_id
1 'polypeptide(L)'
;MRVENNNVSGQNHDPEQIDLIDLLVQLWRGKMTIIISVIVAIALAIGYLAVAKEKWTSTAIVTQPDVGQIAGYNNAINVIYGSAAPKVSEIQSMLIGRFSTTFSALAETLDNQEEPEKLTIEPTVKNQSLPLAVSYVGENT
;
A
#
# COMPACT_ATOMS: atom_id res chain seq x y z
N MET A 1 0.88 -74.21 -36.98
CA MET A 1 0.00 -73.83 -35.85
C MET A 1 0.67 -74.25 -34.56
N ARG A 2 1.01 -73.30 -33.70
CA ARG A 2 1.32 -73.54 -32.29
C ARG A 2 1.09 -72.24 -31.53
N VAL A 3 0.17 -72.29 -30.57
CA VAL A 3 -0.26 -71.16 -29.75
C VAL A 3 0.34 -71.36 -28.38
N GLU A 4 1.24 -70.46 -27.95
CA GLU A 4 1.78 -70.42 -26.58
C GLU A 4 1.85 -68.94 -26.10
N ASN A 5 0.86 -68.62 -25.26
CA ASN A 5 0.83 -67.72 -24.09
C ASN A 5 2.09 -66.93 -23.67
N ASN A 6 1.90 -65.65 -23.28
CA ASN A 6 2.53 -65.07 -22.08
C ASN A 6 1.76 -63.84 -21.56
N ASN A 7 1.27 -63.96 -20.33
CA ASN A 7 0.81 -62.87 -19.49
C ASN A 7 1.98 -61.97 -19.10
N VAL A 8 1.90 -60.65 -19.31
CA VAL A 8 2.39 -59.68 -18.32
C VAL A 8 1.51 -58.43 -18.43
N SER A 9 0.71 -58.23 -17.40
CA SER A 9 -0.04 -57.02 -17.10
C SER A 9 0.92 -55.84 -17.01
N GLY A 10 0.98 -55.03 -18.06
CA GLY A 10 1.61 -53.72 -18.03
C GLY A 10 0.71 -52.77 -17.23
N GLN A 11 0.78 -52.86 -15.91
CA GLN A 11 0.24 -51.88 -14.99
C GLN A 11 1.06 -50.61 -15.18
N ASN A 12 0.63 -49.77 -16.13
CA ASN A 12 1.15 -48.43 -16.32
C ASN A 12 0.90 -47.67 -15.02
N HIS A 13 1.94 -47.59 -14.19
CA HIS A 13 2.07 -46.56 -13.17
C HIS A 13 2.33 -45.26 -13.93
N ASP A 14 1.26 -44.54 -14.29
CA ASP A 14 1.38 -43.15 -14.73
C ASP A 14 1.76 -42.31 -13.50
N PRO A 15 2.99 -41.75 -13.46
CA PRO A 15 3.48 -40.98 -12.32
C PRO A 15 3.02 -39.50 -12.37
N GLU A 16 2.09 -39.15 -13.28
CA GLU A 16 1.75 -37.76 -13.60
C GLU A 16 0.40 -37.27 -13.05
N GLN A 17 -0.41 -38.14 -12.45
CA GLN A 17 -1.59 -37.69 -11.71
C GLN A 17 -1.23 -37.64 -10.22
N ILE A 18 -0.82 -36.46 -9.76
CA ILE A 18 -0.88 -36.13 -8.33
C ILE A 18 -2.34 -36.33 -7.92
N ASP A 19 -2.62 -37.45 -7.25
CA ASP A 19 -3.97 -37.86 -6.94
C ASP A 19 -4.52 -36.98 -5.80
N LEU A 20 -5.40 -36.04 -6.18
CA LEU A 20 -6.10 -35.16 -5.23
C LEU A 20 -6.84 -35.97 -4.17
N ILE A 21 -7.29 -37.19 -4.49
CA ILE A 21 -7.92 -38.11 -3.54
C ILE A 21 -6.90 -38.69 -2.56
N ASP A 22 -5.71 -39.08 -3.01
CA ASP A 22 -4.65 -39.59 -2.12
C ASP A 22 -4.17 -38.49 -1.16
N LEU A 23 -4.04 -37.25 -1.63
CA LEU A 23 -3.78 -36.09 -0.76
C LEU A 23 -4.88 -35.88 0.29
N LEU A 24 -6.16 -36.03 -0.08
CA LEU A 24 -7.29 -35.89 0.83
C LEU A 24 -7.32 -37.03 1.88
N VAL A 25 -6.99 -38.26 1.48
CA VAL A 25 -6.90 -39.42 2.37
C VAL A 25 -5.67 -39.32 3.30
N GLN A 26 -4.53 -38.85 2.81
CA GLN A 26 -3.36 -38.53 3.63
C GLN A 26 -3.67 -37.44 4.66
N LEU A 27 -4.41 -36.41 4.28
CA LEU A 27 -4.89 -35.36 5.19
C LEU A 27 -5.85 -35.94 6.25
N TRP A 28 -6.77 -36.83 5.87
CA TRP A 28 -7.73 -37.46 6.79
C TRP A 28 -7.07 -38.44 7.79
N ARG A 29 -6.04 -39.17 7.35
CA ARG A 29 -5.21 -40.03 8.23
C ARG A 29 -4.28 -39.21 9.13
N GLY A 30 -3.76 -38.10 8.64
CA GLY A 30 -2.88 -37.17 9.35
C GLY A 30 -3.59 -36.17 10.27
N LYS A 31 -4.88 -36.38 10.61
CA LYS A 31 -5.66 -35.43 11.42
C LYS A 31 -4.95 -34.90 12.67
N MET A 32 -4.16 -35.72 13.36
CA MET A 32 -3.36 -35.26 14.51
C MET A 32 -2.16 -34.39 14.13
N THR A 33 -1.44 -34.70 13.05
CA THR A 33 -0.31 -33.86 12.61
C THR A 33 -0.81 -32.51 12.10
N ILE A 34 -2.00 -32.48 11.47
CA ILE A 34 -2.69 -31.25 11.09
C ILE A 34 -3.06 -30.42 12.31
N ILE A 35 -3.71 -31.03 13.32
CA ILE A 35 -4.10 -30.32 14.55
C ILE A 35 -2.86 -29.73 15.23
N ILE A 36 -1.78 -30.49 15.37
CA ILE A 36 -0.53 -30.00 15.96
C ILE A 36 0.07 -28.85 15.14
N SER A 37 0.12 -28.99 13.82
CA SER A 37 0.63 -27.94 12.92
C SER A 37 -0.21 -26.66 13.03
N VAL A 38 -1.52 -26.77 13.14
CA VAL A 38 -2.43 -25.63 13.31
C VAL A 38 -2.19 -24.94 14.66
N ILE A 39 -2.03 -25.71 15.73
CA ILE A 39 -1.73 -25.14 17.06
C ILE A 39 -0.40 -24.39 17.06
N VAL A 40 0.64 -24.95 16.43
CA VAL A 40 1.95 -24.28 16.30
C VAL A 40 1.82 -22.98 15.48
N ALA A 41 1.09 -23.00 14.37
CA ALA A 41 0.86 -21.81 13.57
C ALA A 41 0.09 -20.71 14.34
N ILE A 42 -0.92 -21.08 15.13
CA ILE A 42 -1.66 -20.15 15.99
C ILE A 42 -0.74 -19.56 17.07
N ALA A 43 0.09 -20.38 17.71
CA ALA A 43 1.04 -19.90 18.72
C ALA A 43 2.03 -18.88 18.13
N LEU A 44 2.56 -19.16 16.93
CA LEU A 44 3.43 -18.22 16.21
C LEU A 44 2.68 -16.93 15.82
N ALA A 45 1.42 -17.03 15.38
CA ALA A 45 0.61 -15.86 15.05
C ALA A 45 0.37 -14.96 16.27
N ILE A 46 0.01 -15.54 17.43
CA ILE A 46 -0.16 -14.78 18.68
C ILE A 46 1.15 -14.12 19.10
N GLY A 47 2.27 -14.86 19.03
CA GLY A 47 3.60 -14.30 19.30
C GLY A 47 3.95 -13.14 18.37
N TYR A 48 3.61 -13.24 17.09
CA TYR A 48 3.82 -12.17 16.12
C TYR A 48 2.97 -10.94 16.43
N LEU A 49 1.68 -11.10 16.74
CA LEU A 49 0.80 -9.98 17.09
C LEU A 49 1.30 -9.18 18.31
N ALA A 50 1.97 -9.85 19.27
CA ALA A 50 2.51 -9.17 20.45
C ALA A 50 3.77 -8.33 20.17
N VAL A 51 4.49 -8.61 19.07
CA VAL A 51 5.75 -7.93 18.69
C VAL A 51 5.53 -6.95 17.53
N ALA A 52 4.55 -7.20 16.68
CA ALA A 52 4.24 -6.36 15.54
C ALA A 52 3.72 -5.00 15.99
N LYS A 53 4.52 -3.96 15.77
CA LYS A 53 4.11 -2.58 16.03
C LYS A 53 2.97 -2.18 15.10
N GLU A 54 1.94 -1.57 15.68
CA GLU A 54 0.83 -1.02 14.90
C GLU A 54 1.26 0.20 14.10
N LYS A 55 0.78 0.30 12.85
CA LYS A 55 1.01 1.46 11.98
C LYS A 55 -0.32 2.10 11.64
N TRP A 56 -0.53 3.32 12.15
CA TRP A 56 -1.76 4.08 11.91
C TRP A 56 -1.52 5.12 10.81
N THR A 57 -2.35 5.08 9.77
CA THR A 57 -2.25 6.01 8.64
C THR A 57 -3.28 7.13 8.80
N SER A 58 -2.81 8.36 8.97
CA SER A 58 -3.64 9.57 8.95
C SER A 58 -3.64 10.16 7.55
N THR A 59 -4.83 10.45 6.99
CA THR A 59 -4.98 11.05 5.65
C THR A 59 -5.80 12.33 5.74
N ALA A 60 -5.31 13.40 5.10
CA ALA A 60 -6.01 14.66 4.96
C ALA A 60 -6.08 15.07 3.48
N ILE A 61 -7.11 15.83 3.11
CA ILE A 61 -7.30 16.34 1.75
C ILE A 61 -7.09 17.85 1.77
N VAL A 62 -6.17 18.32 0.93
CA VAL A 62 -5.75 19.72 0.82
C VAL A 62 -6.03 20.21 -0.60
N THR A 63 -6.51 21.44 -0.74
CA THR A 63 -6.74 22.09 -2.03
C THR A 63 -6.18 23.52 -2.03
N GLN A 64 -6.28 24.20 -3.18
CA GLN A 64 -5.90 25.60 -3.29
C GLN A 64 -6.70 26.47 -2.31
N PRO A 65 -6.09 27.53 -1.74
CA PRO A 65 -6.77 28.38 -0.77
C PRO A 65 -7.91 29.17 -1.40
N ASP A 66 -8.92 29.51 -0.62
CA ASP A 66 -10.03 30.34 -1.09
C ASP A 66 -9.59 31.80 -1.28
N VAL A 67 -10.25 32.51 -2.19
CA VAL A 67 -9.93 33.92 -2.51
C VAL A 67 -9.97 34.82 -1.26
N GLY A 68 -10.92 34.57 -0.36
CA GLY A 68 -11.04 35.31 0.90
C GLY A 68 -9.85 35.10 1.84
N GLN A 69 -9.25 33.91 1.86
CA GLN A 69 -8.11 33.57 2.72
C GLN A 69 -6.83 34.27 2.29
N ILE A 70 -6.68 34.54 0.98
CA ILE A 70 -5.50 35.20 0.41
C ILE A 70 -5.74 36.67 0.07
N ALA A 71 -6.87 37.27 0.48
CA ALA A 71 -7.23 38.64 0.13
C ALA A 71 -6.16 39.66 0.54
N GLY A 72 -5.60 39.51 1.75
CA GLY A 72 -4.52 40.37 2.24
C GLY A 72 -3.22 40.23 1.43
N TYR A 73 -2.83 38.99 1.13
CA TYR A 73 -1.64 38.73 0.31
C TYR A 73 -1.82 39.25 -1.13
N ASN A 74 -2.99 39.02 -1.72
CA ASN A 74 -3.33 39.54 -3.04
C ASN A 74 -3.30 41.06 -3.07
N ASN A 75 -3.84 41.75 -2.04
CA ASN A 75 -3.76 43.21 -1.96
C ASN A 75 -2.30 43.68 -1.93
N ALA A 76 -1.46 43.09 -1.07
CA ALA A 76 -0.05 43.44 -0.99
C ALA A 76 0.68 43.28 -2.34
N ILE A 77 0.43 42.18 -3.06
CA ILE A 77 0.98 41.95 -4.40
C ILE A 77 0.48 43.01 -5.39
N ASN A 78 -0.81 43.36 -5.36
CA ASN A 78 -1.35 44.41 -6.23
C ASN A 78 -0.74 45.78 -5.94
N VAL A 79 -0.44 46.11 -4.68
CA VAL A 79 0.21 47.37 -4.31
C VAL A 79 1.66 47.42 -4.81
N ILE A 80 2.40 46.30 -4.72
CA ILE A 80 3.81 46.24 -5.12
C ILE A 80 3.97 46.25 -6.64
N TYR A 81 3.15 45.48 -7.37
CA TYR A 81 3.32 45.24 -8.80
C TYR A 81 2.34 46.04 -9.68
N GLY A 82 1.33 46.70 -9.10
CA GLY A 82 0.36 47.50 -9.84
C GLY A 82 -0.29 46.72 -10.98
N SER A 83 -0.22 47.25 -12.20
CA SER A 83 -0.77 46.62 -13.40
C SER A 83 -0.07 45.32 -13.83
N ALA A 84 1.12 45.03 -13.31
CA ALA A 84 1.87 43.79 -13.57
C ALA A 84 1.61 42.70 -12.52
N ALA A 85 0.70 42.93 -11.57
CA ALA A 85 0.36 41.94 -10.56
C ALA A 85 -0.28 40.67 -11.19
N PRO A 86 0.11 39.47 -10.73
CA PRO A 86 -0.51 38.23 -11.16
C PRO A 86 -1.98 38.17 -10.74
N LYS A 87 -2.78 37.39 -11.47
CA LYS A 87 -4.19 37.19 -11.14
C LYS A 87 -4.33 36.40 -9.84
N VAL A 88 -5.43 36.62 -9.12
CA VAL A 88 -5.76 35.87 -7.90
C VAL A 88 -5.71 34.35 -8.13
N SER A 89 -6.21 33.87 -9.27
CA SER A 89 -6.16 32.44 -9.64
C SER A 89 -4.73 31.92 -9.78
N GLU A 90 -3.82 32.72 -10.34
CA GLU A 90 -2.41 32.36 -10.48
C GLU A 90 -1.73 32.31 -9.11
N ILE A 91 -2.09 33.21 -8.20
CA ILE A 91 -1.62 33.19 -6.81
C ILE A 91 -2.12 31.92 -6.09
N GLN A 92 -3.39 31.54 -6.27
CA GLN A 92 -3.94 30.29 -5.71
C GLN A 92 -3.15 29.07 -6.20
N SER A 93 -2.92 28.95 -7.52
CA SER A 93 -2.13 27.87 -8.12
C SER A 93 -0.67 27.88 -7.67
N MET A 94 -0.06 29.06 -7.53
CA MET A 94 1.31 29.19 -7.05
C MET A 94 1.45 28.73 -5.60
N LEU A 95 0.51 29.10 -4.73
CA LEU A 95 0.56 28.74 -3.30
C LEU A 95 0.45 27.23 -3.10
N ILE A 96 -0.52 26.59 -3.77
CA ILE A 96 -0.70 25.13 -3.65
C ILE A 96 0.45 24.36 -4.32
N GLY A 97 0.99 24.89 -5.42
CA GLY A 97 2.19 24.34 -6.07
C GLY A 97 3.40 24.38 -5.14
N ARG A 98 3.64 25.54 -4.49
CA ARG A 98 4.72 25.68 -3.49
C ARG A 98 4.52 24.72 -2.32
N PHE A 99 3.32 24.64 -1.77
CA PHE A 99 2.99 23.69 -0.70
C PHE A 99 3.35 22.27 -1.12
N SER A 100 2.89 21.82 -2.30
CA SER A 100 3.15 20.47 -2.81
C SER A 100 4.64 20.18 -2.96
N THR A 101 5.41 21.11 -3.52
CA THR A 101 6.88 20.97 -3.66
C THR A 101 7.57 20.90 -2.29
N THR A 102 7.23 21.79 -1.36
CA THR A 102 7.83 21.78 -0.01
C THR A 102 7.45 20.54 0.78
N PHE A 103 6.21 20.05 0.63
CA PHE A 103 5.73 18.85 1.31
C PHE A 103 6.38 17.59 0.75
N SER A 104 6.57 17.52 -0.57
CA SER A 104 7.31 16.42 -1.21
C SER A 104 8.77 16.38 -0.75
N ALA A 105 9.43 17.54 -0.64
CA ALA A 105 10.79 17.62 -0.11
C ALA A 105 10.86 17.20 1.37
N LEU A 106 9.85 17.54 2.18
CA LEU A 106 9.74 17.05 3.55
C LEU A 106 9.58 15.53 3.59
N ALA A 107 8.72 14.97 2.73
CA ALA A 107 8.53 13.52 2.64
C ALA A 107 9.83 12.78 2.30
N GLU A 108 10.61 13.31 1.35
CA GLU A 108 11.93 12.76 1.02
C GLU A 108 12.92 12.89 2.19
N THR A 109 12.86 13.99 2.95
CA THR A 109 13.72 14.16 4.13
C THR A 109 13.39 13.15 5.23
N LEU A 110 12.09 12.87 5.44
CA LEU A 110 11.61 11.89 6.42
C LEU A 110 11.93 10.44 6.01
N ASP A 111 11.91 10.13 4.71
CA ASP A 111 12.29 8.82 4.20
C ASP A 111 13.80 8.54 4.34
N ASN A 112 14.63 9.60 4.39
CA ASN A 112 16.08 9.50 4.53
C ASN A 112 16.58 9.48 5.99
N GLN A 113 15.70 9.36 6.98
CA GLN A 113 16.09 9.26 8.40
C GLN A 113 16.56 7.84 8.78
N GLU A 114 17.26 7.71 9.92
CA GLU A 114 17.67 6.40 10.46
C GLU A 114 16.46 5.49 10.73
N GLU A 115 15.37 6.07 11.24
CA GLU A 115 14.05 5.45 11.31
C GLU A 115 13.14 6.13 10.28
N PRO A 116 12.89 5.51 9.10
CA PRO A 116 12.18 6.18 8.02
C PRO A 116 10.70 6.39 8.33
N GLU A 117 10.25 7.64 8.22
CA GLU A 117 8.86 8.05 8.41
C GLU A 117 8.16 8.19 7.06
N LYS A 118 7.06 7.43 6.86
CA LYS A 118 6.34 7.45 5.59
C LYS A 118 5.34 8.60 5.53
N LEU A 119 5.72 9.65 4.81
CA LEU A 119 4.86 10.76 4.42
C LEU A 119 4.63 10.75 2.90
N THR A 120 3.40 10.98 2.45
CA THR A 120 3.04 10.95 1.02
C THR A 120 2.12 12.10 0.65
N ILE A 121 2.22 12.55 -0.61
CA ILE A 121 1.35 13.56 -1.20
C ILE A 121 1.02 13.18 -2.63
N GLU A 122 -0.25 12.95 -2.92
CA GLU A 122 -0.71 12.49 -4.23
C GLU A 122 -2.05 13.14 -4.60
N PRO A 123 -2.37 13.33 -5.90
CA PRO A 123 -3.70 13.76 -6.29
C PRO A 123 -4.78 12.76 -5.85
N THR A 124 -5.87 13.27 -5.27
CA THR A 124 -6.99 12.42 -4.83
C THR A 124 -7.68 11.71 -6.01
N VAL A 125 -7.62 12.32 -7.20
CA VAL A 125 -8.22 11.77 -8.43
C VAL A 125 -7.16 11.68 -9.52
N LYS A 126 -7.09 10.53 -10.19
CA LYS A 126 -6.17 10.31 -11.32
C LYS A 126 -6.43 11.34 -12.43
N ASN A 127 -5.36 11.91 -12.98
CA ASN A 127 -5.38 12.96 -14.01
C ASN A 127 -5.96 14.32 -13.58
N GLN A 128 -6.16 14.55 -12.28
CA GLN A 128 -6.47 15.87 -11.74
C GLN A 128 -5.26 16.38 -10.96
N SER A 129 -5.00 17.70 -10.98
CA SER A 129 -3.90 18.31 -10.23
C SER A 129 -4.28 18.61 -8.77
N LEU A 130 -5.57 18.73 -8.49
CA LEU A 130 -6.17 19.02 -7.19
C LEU A 130 -7.49 18.24 -7.08
N PRO A 131 -7.97 17.94 -5.86
CA PRO A 131 -7.28 18.16 -4.57
C PRO A 131 -6.15 17.14 -4.34
N LEU A 132 -5.26 17.45 -3.39
CA LEU A 132 -4.13 16.61 -2.99
C LEU A 132 -4.49 15.86 -1.69
N ALA A 133 -4.32 14.55 -1.68
CA ALA A 133 -4.34 13.75 -0.47
C ALA A 133 -2.93 13.70 0.12
N VAL A 134 -2.80 14.06 1.39
CA VAL A 134 -1.58 13.91 2.18
C VAL A 134 -1.78 12.82 3.21
N SER A 135 -0.85 11.88 3.31
CA SER A 135 -0.95 10.77 4.26
C SER A 135 0.35 10.55 5.03
N TYR A 136 0.23 10.31 6.33
CA TYR A 136 1.34 10.04 7.24
C TYR A 136 1.10 8.72 7.99
N VAL A 137 2.14 7.89 8.10
CA VAL A 137 2.10 6.62 8.85
C VAL A 137 2.86 6.78 10.15
N GLY A 138 2.15 6.83 11.27
CA GLY A 138 2.73 6.93 12.61
C GLY A 138 2.61 5.64 13.42
N GLU A 139 3.47 5.51 14.44
CA GLU A 139 3.30 4.55 15.53
C GLU A 139 2.44 5.23 16.61
N ASN A 140 1.37 4.58 17.09
CA ASN A 140 0.66 5.09 18.28
C ASN A 140 1.55 4.86 19.50
N THR A 141 1.80 5.92 20.26
CA THR A 141 2.52 5.86 21.55
C THR A 141 1.78 4.98 22.55
#